data_AF-A0A4E0Q661-F1
#
_entry.id   AF-A0A4E0Q661-F1
#
_cell.length_a   1.000
_cell.length_b   1.000
_cell.length_c   1.000
_cell.angle_alpha   90.00
_cell.angle_beta   90.00
_cell.angle_gamma   90.00
#
_symmetry.space_group_name_H-M   'P 1'
#
loop_
_entity.id
_entity.type
_entity.pdbx_description
1 polymer ?
#
loop_
_entity_poly.entity_id
_entity_poly.type
_entity_poly.pdbx_seq_one_letter_code
_entity_poly.pdbx_strand_id
1 'polypeptide(L)'
;MNGQDKGNKNRYKGRYALTASLLSSLLLVALFAILSIAVNSSRSVPLYSNVDIIAGMVFVFVLSMIVSASIWPGVIEKRMN
;
A
#
# COMPACT_ATOMS: atom_id res chain seq x y z
N MET A 1 25.13 24.94 -14.83
CA MET A 1 23.71 24.60 -14.59
C MET A 1 23.57 24.05 -13.18
N ASN A 2 22.62 24.62 -12.43
CA ASN A 2 22.68 24.92 -11.00
C ASN A 2 22.28 23.73 -10.11
N GLY A 3 23.00 23.51 -8.99
CA GLY A 3 22.72 22.47 -7.99
C GLY A 3 21.35 22.58 -7.28
N GLN A 4 20.66 23.71 -7.45
CA GLN A 4 19.30 23.94 -6.93
C GLN A 4 18.21 23.10 -7.64
N ASP A 5 18.38 22.69 -8.91
CA ASP A 5 17.39 21.87 -9.63
C ASP A 5 17.36 20.40 -9.15
N LYS A 6 18.47 19.91 -8.59
CA LYS A 6 18.57 18.52 -8.08
C LYS A 6 17.84 18.35 -6.73
N GLY A 7 17.87 19.36 -5.86
CA GLY A 7 17.20 19.33 -4.55
C GLY A 7 15.67 19.31 -4.66
N ASN A 8 15.13 19.99 -5.68
CA ASN A 8 13.70 20.05 -5.91
C ASN A 8 13.15 18.72 -6.44
N LYS A 9 13.83 18.15 -7.45
CA LYS A 9 13.48 16.84 -8.07
C LYS A 9 13.41 15.69 -7.05
N ASN A 10 14.30 15.69 -6.05
CA ASN A 10 14.35 14.66 -5.00
C ASN A 10 13.20 14.79 -3.99
N ARG A 11 12.79 16.02 -3.62
CA ARG A 11 11.64 16.23 -2.72
C ARG A 11 10.33 15.77 -3.35
N TYR A 12 10.15 16.00 -4.64
CA TYR A 12 8.95 15.54 -5.34
C TYR A 12 8.94 14.01 -5.47
N LYS A 13 10.07 13.39 -5.85
CA LYS A 13 10.22 11.93 -5.92
C LYS A 13 9.85 11.22 -4.61
N GLY A 14 10.34 11.72 -3.47
CA GLY A 14 10.02 11.15 -2.16
C GLY A 14 8.54 11.26 -1.82
N ARG A 15 7.90 12.41 -2.11
CA ARG A 15 6.46 12.59 -1.88
C ARG A 15 5.64 11.67 -2.78
N TYR A 16 5.97 11.55 -4.07
CA TYR A 16 5.27 10.65 -4.99
C TYR A 16 5.38 9.17 -4.58
N ALA A 17 6.55 8.72 -4.13
CA ALA A 17 6.73 7.35 -3.64
C ALA A 17 5.89 7.07 -2.38
N LEU A 18 5.79 8.04 -1.47
CA LEU A 18 4.95 7.92 -0.28
C LEU A 18 3.46 7.88 -0.62
N THR A 19 2.97 8.79 -1.47
CA THR A 19 1.56 8.79 -1.88
C THR A 19 1.21 7.53 -2.66
N ALA A 20 2.11 7.05 -3.53
CA ALA A 20 1.90 5.84 -4.30
C ALA A 20 1.89 4.59 -3.41
N SER A 21 2.73 4.55 -2.37
CA SER A 21 2.72 3.48 -1.35
C SER A 21 1.46 3.50 -0.50
N LEU A 22 0.97 4.69 -0.15
CA LEU A 22 -0.27 4.83 0.60
C LEU A 22 -1.47 4.39 -0.24
N LEU A 23 -1.50 4.77 -1.52
CA LEU A 23 -2.60 4.39 -2.41
C LEU A 23 -2.62 2.88 -2.70
N SER A 24 -1.45 2.28 -2.97
CA SER A 24 -1.34 0.84 -3.20
C SER A 24 -1.73 0.03 -1.96
N SER A 25 -1.30 0.46 -0.78
CA SER A 25 -1.66 -0.21 0.48
C SER A 25 -3.16 -0.11 0.78
N LEU A 26 -3.77 1.06 0.61
CA LEU A 26 -5.22 1.23 0.79
C LEU A 26 -6.04 0.37 -0.18
N LEU A 27 -5.60 0.23 -1.44
CA LEU A 27 -6.24 -0.65 -2.41
C LEU A 27 -6.23 -2.10 -1.97
N LEU A 28 -5.10 -2.60 -1.47
CA LEU A 28 -4.96 -3.97 -1.00
C LEU A 28 -5.79 -4.22 0.28
N VAL A 29 -5.85 -3.26 1.19
CA VAL A 29 -6.71 -3.33 2.38
C VAL A 29 -8.18 -3.38 1.99
N ALA A 30 -8.61 -2.53 1.07
CA ALA A 30 -10.00 -2.53 0.58
C ALA A 30 -10.35 -3.87 -0.07
N LEU A 31 -9.45 -4.41 -0.91
CA LEU A 31 -9.65 -5.71 -1.53
C LEU A 31 -9.77 -6.83 -0.48
N PHE A 32 -8.88 -6.85 0.51
CA PHE A 32 -8.94 -7.81 1.61
C PHE A 32 -10.27 -7.69 2.39
N ALA A 33 -10.68 -6.49 2.76
CA ALA A 33 -11.90 -6.25 3.51
C ALA A 33 -13.15 -6.76 2.75
N ILE A 34 -13.23 -6.46 1.45
CA ILE A 34 -14.34 -6.93 0.60
C ILE A 34 -14.37 -8.45 0.56
N LEU A 35 -13.22 -9.10 0.36
CA LEU A 35 -13.14 -10.56 0.29
C LEU A 35 -13.49 -11.21 1.63
N SER A 36 -12.98 -10.70 2.75
CA SER A 36 -13.28 -11.22 4.09
C SER A 36 -14.76 -11.09 4.43
N ILE A 37 -15.37 -9.94 4.13
CA ILE A 37 -16.80 -9.72 4.37
C ILE A 37 -17.63 -10.60 3.45
N ALA A 38 -17.28 -10.71 2.16
CA ALA A 38 -18.01 -11.56 1.21
C ALA A 38 -17.99 -13.03 1.63
N VAL A 39 -16.83 -13.54 2.07
CA VAL A 39 -16.69 -14.91 2.57
C VAL A 39 -17.51 -15.12 3.84
N ASN A 40 -17.50 -14.17 4.79
CA ASN A 40 -18.31 -14.30 5.99
C ASN A 40 -19.82 -14.24 5.71
N SER A 41 -20.25 -13.33 4.84
CA SER A 41 -21.67 -13.14 4.50
C SER A 41 -22.26 -14.27 3.65
N SER A 42 -21.42 -15.03 2.93
CA SER A 42 -21.86 -16.18 2.13
C SER A 42 -22.11 -17.45 2.95
N ARG A 43 -21.81 -17.43 4.26
CA ARG A 43 -21.93 -18.58 5.15
C ARG A 43 -22.98 -18.34 6.22
N SER A 44 -23.68 -19.39 6.62
CA SER A 44 -24.62 -19.36 7.76
C SER A 44 -23.90 -19.25 9.11
N VAL A 45 -22.66 -19.72 9.18
CA VAL A 45 -21.76 -19.58 10.33
C VAL A 45 -20.52 -18.79 9.88
N PRO A 46 -20.25 -17.61 10.48
CA PRO A 46 -19.09 -16.80 10.13
C PRO A 46 -17.80 -17.59 10.31
N LEU A 47 -16.87 -17.47 9.35
CA LEU A 47 -15.58 -18.15 9.41
C LEU A 47 -14.56 -17.35 10.22
N TYR A 48 -14.60 -16.03 10.09
CA TYR A 48 -13.72 -15.10 10.79
C TYR A 48 -14.52 -14.24 11.76
N SER A 49 -13.98 -13.94 12.94
CA SER A 49 -14.58 -12.94 13.82
C SER A 49 -14.30 -11.52 13.29
N ASN A 50 -15.04 -10.54 13.79
CA ASN A 50 -14.76 -9.13 13.47
C ASN A 50 -13.33 -8.73 13.87
N VAL A 51 -12.83 -9.30 14.98
CA VAL A 51 -11.46 -9.03 15.46
C VAL A 51 -10.43 -9.57 14.45
N ASP A 52 -10.65 -10.77 13.90
CA ASP A 52 -9.75 -11.38 12.91
C ASP A 52 -9.69 -10.57 11.61
N ILE A 53 -10.84 -10.07 11.16
CA ILE A 53 -10.92 -9.24 9.94
C ILE A 53 -10.21 -7.90 10.17
N ILE A 54 -10.42 -7.24 11.31
CA ILE A 54 -9.78 -5.97 11.62
C ILE A 54 -8.26 -6.14 11.79
N ALA A 55 -7.83 -7.17 12.53
CA ALA A 55 -6.42 -7.49 12.68
C ALA A 55 -5.76 -7.79 11.32
N GLY A 56 -6.46 -8.56 10.46
CA GLY A 56 -6.03 -8.84 9.09
C GLY A 56 -5.90 -7.57 8.24
N MET A 57 -6.85 -6.64 8.32
CA MET A 57 -6.77 -5.36 7.61
C MET A 57 -5.55 -4.53 8.03
N VAL A 58 -5.26 -4.44 9.33
CA VAL A 58 -4.07 -3.74 9.85
C VAL A 58 -2.79 -4.43 9.38
N PHE A 59 -2.75 -5.76 9.43
CA PHE A 59 -1.61 -6.53 8.98
C PHE A 59 -1.33 -6.33 7.48
N VAL A 60 -2.35 -6.43 6.63
CA VAL A 60 -2.25 -6.20 5.18
C VAL A 60 -1.82 -4.76 4.90
N PHE A 61 -2.34 -3.78 5.63
CA PHE A 61 -1.93 -2.38 5.50
C PHE A 61 -0.43 -2.20 5.75
N VAL A 62 0.06 -2.69 6.89
CA VAL A 62 1.47 -2.54 7.28
C VAL A 62 2.39 -3.27 6.30
N LEU A 63 2.08 -4.53 5.96
CA LEU A 63 2.89 -5.29 5.00
C LEU A 63 2.93 -4.63 3.62
N SER A 64 1.78 -4.21 3.10
CA SER A 64 1.71 -3.57 1.78
C SER A 64 2.41 -2.22 1.75
N MET A 65 2.39 -1.46 2.87
CA MET A 65 3.12 -0.21 2.99
C MET A 65 4.64 -0.45 2.97
N ILE A 66 5.15 -1.43 3.72
CA ILE A 66 6.59 -1.80 3.73
C ILE A 66 7.03 -2.27 2.35
N VAL A 67 6.27 -3.17 1.74
CA VAL A 67 6.56 -3.71 0.40
C VAL A 67 6.53 -2.60 -0.65
N SER A 68 5.53 -1.73 -0.63
CA SER A 68 5.45 -0.63 -1.59
C SER A 68 6.61 0.35 -1.40
N ALA A 69 6.92 0.75 -0.16
CA ALA A 69 8.05 1.62 0.13
C ALA A 69 9.40 1.03 -0.34
N SER A 70 9.51 -0.30 -0.33
CA SER A 70 10.68 -1.03 -0.84
C SER A 70 10.74 -1.10 -2.37
N ILE A 71 9.58 -1.19 -3.05
CA ILE A 71 9.51 -1.39 -4.51
C ILE A 71 9.59 -0.06 -5.28
N TRP A 72 8.92 1.01 -4.81
CA TRP A 72 8.84 2.27 -5.55
C TRP A 72 10.20 2.90 -5.92
N PRO A 73 11.24 2.89 -5.06
CA PRO A 73 12.57 3.38 -5.43
C PRO A 73 13.14 2.66 -6.66
N GLY A 74 13.10 1.32 -6.66
CA GLY A 74 13.62 0.50 -7.77
C GLY A 74 12.83 0.67 -9.07
N VAL A 75 11.51 0.85 -8.99
CA VAL A 75 10.66 1.13 -10.17
C VAL A 75 10.99 2.51 -10.76
N ILE A 76 11.20 3.52 -9.91
CA ILE A 76 11.54 4.88 -10.36
C ILE A 76 12.93 4.91 -11.02
N GLU A 77 13.91 4.21 -10.45
CA GLU A 77 15.25 4.09 -11.04
C GLU A 77 15.23 3.43 -12.41
N LYS A 78 14.48 2.32 -12.55
CA LYS A 78 14.39 1.59 -13.82
C LYS A 78 13.67 2.36 -14.93
N ARG A 79 12.77 3.30 -14.59
CA ARG A 79 12.03 4.12 -15.58
C ARG A 79 12.80 5.36 -16.01
N MET A 80 13.95 5.66 -15.39
CA MET A 80 14.80 6.80 -15.72
C MET A 80 16.07 6.44 -16.49
N ASN A 81 16.32 5.15 -16.68
CA ASN A 81 17.37 4.59 -17.55
C ASN A 81 16.78 4.20 -18.91
#